data_AF-A0A7C7ZVH1-F1
#
_entry.id   AF-A0A7C7ZVH1-F1
#
_cell.length_a   1.000
_cell.length_b   1.000
_cell.length_c   1.000
_cell.angle_alpha   90.00
_cell.angle_beta   90.00
_cell.angle_gamma   90.00
#
_symmetry.space_group_name_H-M   'P 1'
#
loop_
_entity.id
_entity.type
_entity.pdbx_description
1 polymer ?
#
loop_
_entity_poly.entity_id
_entity_poly.type
_entity_poly.pdbx_seq_one_letter_code
_entity_poly.pdbx_strand_id
1 'polypeptide(L)'
;MKACKVFRSFILSLLLVLTATALLKSPASAEIRNRVVAIVNDQLVTLYELNIKIKALTGLDPEEIRTRSEKDFMQARRDVLDMLINDKIARGKIKELEITVSQEDVDKAIEKVKQDSQITQEDLLAKLKERGMSLEAYRENVKNELERMQLINYEVKSKIILREEEIRKYYDEHKGEFTSQGKVRLSIIFLK
;
A
#
# COMPACT_ATOMS: atom_id res chain seq x y z
N MET A 1 55.28 25.89 -53.12
CA MET A 1 53.93 26.37 -52.68
C MET A 1 52.90 25.26 -52.39
N LYS A 2 53.29 24.00 -52.09
CA LYS A 2 52.33 22.90 -51.77
C LYS A 2 52.21 22.56 -50.28
N ALA A 3 53.26 22.81 -49.48
CA ALA A 3 53.29 22.48 -48.04
C ALA A 3 52.33 23.34 -47.18
N CYS A 4 52.08 24.59 -47.58
CA CYS A 4 51.26 25.53 -46.79
C CYS A 4 49.74 25.23 -46.86
N LYS A 5 49.27 24.59 -47.94
CA LYS A 5 47.85 24.18 -48.09
C LYS A 5 47.49 22.97 -47.22
N VAL A 6 48.42 22.02 -47.06
CA VAL A 6 48.19 20.79 -46.28
C VAL A 6 48.11 21.09 -44.78
N PHE A 7 48.99 21.97 -44.28
CA PHE A 7 49.00 22.39 -42.88
C PHE A 7 47.74 23.19 -42.50
N ARG A 8 47.25 24.05 -43.41
CA ARG A 8 46.02 24.82 -43.23
C ARG A 8 44.76 23.94 -43.25
N SER A 9 44.76 22.85 -44.02
CA SER A 9 43.66 21.87 -44.03
C SER A 9 43.64 20.99 -42.78
N PHE A 10 44.82 20.64 -42.24
CA PHE A 10 44.94 19.91 -40.96
C PHE A 10 44.49 20.76 -39.77
N ILE A 11 44.84 22.05 -39.74
CA ILE A 11 44.38 22.97 -38.68
C ILE A 11 42.87 23.17 -38.75
N LEU A 12 42.28 23.33 -39.95
CA LEU A 12 40.82 23.44 -40.08
C LEU A 12 40.08 22.15 -39.68
N SER A 13 40.64 20.98 -39.98
CA SER A 13 40.09 19.69 -39.55
C SER A 13 40.18 19.50 -38.03
N LEU A 14 41.30 19.90 -37.42
CA LEU A 14 41.50 19.83 -35.96
C LEU A 14 40.56 20.80 -35.23
N LEU A 15 40.34 22.00 -35.79
CA LEU A 15 39.42 22.99 -35.23
C LEU A 15 37.95 22.53 -35.34
N LEU A 16 37.58 21.87 -36.45
CA LEU A 16 36.24 21.33 -36.66
C LEU A 16 35.90 20.19 -35.67
N VAL A 17 36.88 19.31 -35.40
CA VAL A 17 36.75 18.22 -34.42
C VAL A 17 36.70 18.74 -32.97
N LEU A 18 37.45 19.82 -32.67
CA LEU A 18 37.41 20.47 -31.36
C LEU A 18 36.09 21.22 -31.12
N THR A 19 35.47 21.78 -32.15
CA THR A 19 34.11 22.38 -32.05
C THR A 19 33.00 21.34 -31.97
N ALA A 20 33.15 20.18 -32.61
CA ALA A 20 32.14 19.11 -32.57
C ALA A 20 32.05 18.42 -31.19
N THR A 21 33.16 18.37 -30.45
CA THR A 21 33.18 17.77 -29.09
C THR A 21 32.62 18.71 -28.01
N ALA A 22 32.56 20.02 -28.26
CA ALA A 22 31.98 20.99 -27.33
C ALA A 22 30.43 21.00 -27.34
N LEU A 23 29.79 20.53 -28.43
CA LEU A 23 28.34 20.52 -28.60
C LEU A 23 27.63 19.32 -27.94
N LEU A 24 28.36 18.36 -27.37
CA LEU A 24 27.80 17.15 -26.74
C LEU A 24 27.63 17.26 -25.21
N LYS A 25 27.91 18.41 -24.61
CA LYS A 25 27.66 18.63 -23.17
C LYS A 25 26.22 19.10 -22.93
N SER A 26 25.25 18.23 -23.18
CA SER A 26 23.92 18.41 -22.61
C SER A 26 24.01 18.28 -21.09
N PRO A 27 23.46 19.22 -20.30
CA PRO A 27 23.30 19.00 -18.88
C PRO A 27 22.29 17.86 -18.70
N ALA A 28 22.80 16.65 -18.44
CA ALA A 28 21.97 15.55 -17.99
C ALA A 28 21.47 15.90 -16.59
N SER A 29 20.28 16.51 -16.51
CA SER A 29 19.58 16.72 -15.26
C SER A 29 19.11 15.36 -14.75
N ALA A 30 19.99 14.65 -14.06
CA ALA A 30 19.66 13.43 -13.35
C ALA A 30 18.83 13.82 -12.12
N GLU A 31 17.52 13.97 -12.30
CA GLU A 31 16.60 14.19 -11.19
C GLU A 31 16.53 12.91 -10.35
N ILE A 32 17.02 12.97 -9.11
CA ILE A 32 16.91 11.89 -8.13
C ILE A 32 15.42 11.72 -7.79
N ARG A 33 14.73 10.85 -8.53
CA ARG A 33 13.28 10.68 -8.45
C ARG A 33 12.80 9.91 -7.21
N ASN A 34 13.68 9.19 -6.53
CA ASN A 34 13.34 8.39 -5.36
C ASN A 34 14.19 8.79 -4.15
N ARG A 35 13.53 9.21 -3.07
CA ARG A 35 14.16 9.60 -1.80
C ARG A 35 13.57 8.81 -0.63
N VAL A 36 14.34 8.65 0.43
CA VAL A 36 13.83 8.11 1.70
C VAL A 36 12.95 9.18 2.36
N VAL A 37 11.72 8.83 2.70
CA VAL A 37 10.76 9.71 3.37
C VAL A 37 10.63 9.40 4.85
N ALA A 38 10.89 8.15 5.24
CA ALA A 38 10.95 7.72 6.64
C ALA A 38 11.87 6.49 6.78
N ILE A 39 12.39 6.31 7.99
CA ILE A 39 13.15 5.12 8.40
C ILE A 39 12.40 4.54 9.59
N VAL A 40 12.03 3.26 9.51
CA VAL A 40 11.26 2.54 10.53
C VAL A 40 12.09 1.33 10.96
N ASN A 41 12.73 1.43 12.12
CA ASN A 41 13.80 0.51 12.54
C ASN A 41 14.85 0.39 11.41
N ASP A 42 15.04 -0.80 10.84
CA ASP A 42 15.98 -1.04 9.73
C ASP A 42 15.32 -1.03 8.34
N GLN A 43 14.05 -0.61 8.24
CA GLN A 43 13.31 -0.57 6.98
C GLN A 43 13.11 0.86 6.47
N LEU A 44 13.44 1.06 5.19
CA LEU A 44 13.23 2.34 4.51
C LEU A 44 11.80 2.43 3.96
N VAL A 45 11.20 3.61 4.09
CA VAL A 45 10.01 4.01 3.33
C VAL A 45 10.46 5.04 2.31
N THR A 46 10.24 4.73 1.04
CA THR A 46 10.65 5.54 -0.10
C THR A 46 9.51 6.40 -0.64
N LEU A 47 9.85 7.50 -1.34
CA LEU A 47 8.87 8.35 -2.01
C LEU A 47 8.09 7.56 -3.07
N TYR A 48 8.75 6.63 -3.77
CA TYR A 48 8.12 5.76 -4.75
C TYR A 48 7.02 4.90 -4.14
N GLU A 49 7.30 4.22 -3.02
CA GLU A 49 6.32 3.41 -2.30
C GLU A 49 5.13 4.26 -1.83
N LEU A 50 5.41 5.45 -1.27
CA LEU A 50 4.39 6.40 -0.82
C LEU A 50 3.46 6.82 -1.97
N ASN A 51 4.03 7.24 -3.09
CA ASN A 51 3.26 7.70 -4.25
C ASN A 51 2.42 6.58 -4.88
N ILE A 52 2.97 5.36 -4.98
CA ILE A 52 2.21 4.19 -5.44
C ILE A 52 1.03 3.91 -4.52
N LYS A 53 1.25 3.95 -3.20
CA LYS A 53 0.20 3.65 -2.24
C LYS A 53 -0.89 4.71 -2.23
N ILE A 54 -0.53 6.00 -2.36
CA ILE A 54 -1.49 7.10 -2.54
C ILE A 54 -2.35 6.84 -3.78
N LYS A 55 -1.72 6.53 -4.92
CA LYS A 55 -2.44 6.26 -6.16
C LYS A 55 -3.36 5.04 -6.05
N ALA A 56 -2.91 3.98 -5.38
CA ALA A 56 -3.70 2.78 -5.18
C ALA A 56 -4.95 3.01 -4.29
N LEU A 57 -4.86 3.92 -3.31
CA LEU A 57 -5.97 4.21 -2.39
C LEU A 57 -6.93 5.28 -2.91
N THR A 58 -6.40 6.29 -3.59
CA THR A 58 -7.19 7.45 -4.07
C THR A 58 -7.64 7.31 -5.52
N GLY A 59 -7.01 6.41 -6.28
CA GLY A 59 -7.20 6.28 -7.74
C GLY A 59 -6.59 7.42 -8.55
N LEU A 60 -6.02 8.44 -7.91
CA LEU A 60 -5.47 9.63 -8.54
C LEU A 60 -3.96 9.68 -8.41
N ASP A 61 -3.30 10.33 -9.37
CA ASP A 61 -1.88 10.59 -9.24
C ASP A 61 -1.64 11.62 -8.10
N PRO A 62 -0.61 11.44 -7.25
CA PRO A 62 -0.36 12.38 -6.16
C PRO A 62 -0.21 13.84 -6.62
N GLU A 63 0.35 14.08 -7.81
CA GLU A 63 0.49 15.41 -8.39
C GLU A 63 -0.86 16.03 -8.80
N GLU A 64 -1.82 15.20 -9.21
CA GLU A 64 -3.17 15.63 -9.54
C GLU A 64 -3.93 16.07 -8.28
N ILE A 65 -3.80 15.31 -7.19
CA ILE A 65 -4.40 15.67 -5.89
C ILE A 65 -3.82 17.01 -5.42
N ARG A 66 -2.49 17.17 -5.53
CA ARG A 66 -1.80 18.40 -5.15
C ARG A 66 -2.29 19.62 -5.92
N THR A 67 -2.52 19.45 -7.22
CA THR A 67 -3.04 20.52 -8.09
C THR A 67 -4.46 20.92 -7.72
N ARG A 68 -5.30 19.97 -7.29
CA ARG A 68 -6.68 20.24 -6.83
C ARG A 68 -6.70 20.93 -5.47
N SER A 69 -5.90 20.45 -4.52
CA SER A 69 -5.86 20.93 -3.14
C SER A 69 -4.57 20.49 -2.46
N GLU A 70 -3.68 21.44 -2.16
CA GLU A 70 -2.45 21.18 -1.41
C GLU A 70 -2.75 20.60 -0.02
N LYS A 71 -3.83 21.05 0.61
CA LYS A 71 -4.27 20.56 1.93
C LYS A 71 -4.62 19.08 1.88
N ASP A 72 -5.42 18.67 0.90
CA ASP A 72 -5.88 17.28 0.78
C ASP A 72 -4.74 16.36 0.37
N PHE A 73 -3.84 16.84 -0.49
CA PHE A 73 -2.59 16.13 -0.82
C PHE A 73 -1.75 15.89 0.44
N MET A 74 -1.53 16.92 1.26
CA MET A 74 -0.73 16.79 2.47
C MET A 74 -1.39 15.88 3.51
N GLN A 75 -2.72 15.87 3.58
CA GLN A 75 -3.45 14.95 4.45
C GLN A 75 -3.33 13.50 3.96
N ALA A 76 -3.66 13.23 2.70
CA ALA A 76 -3.54 11.90 2.10
C ALA A 76 -2.10 11.37 2.21
N ARG A 77 -1.11 12.24 2.01
CA ARG A 77 0.29 11.88 2.17
C ARG A 77 0.64 11.46 3.59
N ARG A 78 0.14 12.16 4.62
CA ARG A 78 0.35 11.79 6.03
C ARG A 78 -0.32 10.46 6.34
N ASP A 79 -1.60 10.33 6.00
CA ASP A 79 -2.38 9.12 6.30
C ASP A 79 -1.73 7.89 5.67
N VAL A 80 -1.30 7.99 4.40
CA VAL A 80 -0.64 6.88 3.71
C VAL A 80 0.76 6.61 4.27
N LEU A 81 1.49 7.64 4.66
CA LEU A 81 2.79 7.45 5.32
C LEU A 81 2.63 6.70 6.65
N ASP A 82 1.65 7.07 7.47
CA ASP A 82 1.36 6.39 8.73
C ASP A 82 0.94 4.93 8.50
N MET A 83 0.14 4.67 7.46
CA MET A 83 -0.20 3.30 7.05
C MET A 83 1.05 2.50 6.66
N LEU A 84 1.98 3.08 5.91
CA LEU A 84 3.23 2.42 5.51
C LEU A 84 4.13 2.17 6.71
N ILE A 85 4.25 3.12 7.63
CA ILE A 85 5.00 2.96 8.88
C ILE A 85 4.44 1.79 9.69
N ASN A 86 3.11 1.78 9.89
CA ASN A 86 2.44 0.71 10.62
C ASN A 86 2.62 -0.67 9.96
N ASP A 87 2.58 -0.74 8.62
CA ASP A 87 2.85 -1.98 7.88
C ASP A 87 4.29 -2.47 8.10
N LYS A 88 5.29 -1.57 8.06
CA LYS A 88 6.70 -1.93 8.32
C LYS A 88 6.89 -2.40 9.77
N ILE A 89 6.29 -1.72 10.75
CA ILE A 89 6.33 -2.13 12.16
C ILE A 89 5.71 -3.52 12.32
N ALA A 90 4.52 -3.74 11.77
CA ALA A 90 3.82 -5.03 11.86
C ALA A 90 4.64 -6.17 11.23
N ARG A 91 5.20 -5.96 10.03
CA ARG A 91 6.07 -6.96 9.38
C ARG A 91 7.35 -7.21 10.16
N GLY A 92 7.95 -6.18 10.74
CA GLY A 92 9.09 -6.32 11.62
C GLY A 92 8.76 -7.23 12.81
N LYS A 93 7.60 -6.99 13.44
CA LYS A 93 7.16 -7.78 14.59
C LYS A 93 6.79 -9.23 14.23
N ILE A 94 6.13 -9.44 13.08
CA ILE A 94 5.84 -10.79 12.54
C ILE A 94 7.14 -11.59 12.40
N LYS A 95 8.19 -10.97 11.84
CA LYS A 95 9.50 -11.62 11.70
C LYS A 95 10.17 -11.89 13.04
N GLU A 96 10.14 -10.93 13.96
CA GLU A 96 10.71 -11.05 15.31
C GLU A 96 10.06 -12.19 16.10
N LEU A 97 8.73 -12.35 15.97
CA LEU A 97 7.95 -13.39 16.65
C LEU A 97 7.88 -14.71 15.88
N GLU A 98 8.56 -14.82 14.73
CA GLU A 98 8.53 -15.99 13.84
C GLU A 98 7.11 -16.46 13.49
N ILE A 99 6.19 -15.51 13.33
CA ILE A 99 4.80 -15.81 12.95
C ILE A 99 4.79 -16.24 11.48
N THR A 100 4.35 -17.47 11.23
CA THR A 100 4.29 -18.04 9.87
C THR A 100 2.93 -18.68 9.61
N VAL A 101 2.44 -18.51 8.39
CA VAL A 101 1.18 -19.13 7.92
C VAL A 101 1.51 -20.23 6.91
N SER A 102 0.87 -21.39 7.07
CA SER A 102 1.04 -22.52 6.16
C SER A 102 0.35 -22.29 4.80
N GLN A 103 0.82 -22.96 3.75
CA GLN A 103 0.15 -22.88 2.44
C GLN A 103 -1.29 -23.41 2.49
N GLU A 104 -1.55 -24.42 3.34
CA GLU A 104 -2.89 -24.98 3.52
C GLU A 104 -3.86 -23.95 4.13
N ASP A 105 -3.39 -23.11 5.05
CA ASP A 105 -4.20 -22.03 5.62
C ASP A 105 -4.51 -20.93 4.60
N VAL A 106 -3.54 -20.64 3.72
CA VAL A 106 -3.76 -19.73 2.58
C VAL A 106 -4.81 -20.29 1.63
N ASP A 107 -4.74 -21.59 1.31
CA ASP A 107 -5.73 -22.26 0.46
C ASP A 107 -7.12 -22.18 1.08
N LYS A 108 -7.26 -22.53 2.36
CA LYS A 108 -8.52 -22.44 3.11
C LYS A 108 -9.08 -21.02 3.11
N ALA A 109 -8.23 -20.00 3.29
CA ALA A 109 -8.65 -18.62 3.25
C ALA A 109 -9.14 -18.20 1.86
N ILE A 110 -8.48 -18.64 0.79
CA ILE A 110 -8.91 -18.38 -0.58
C ILE A 110 -10.24 -19.08 -0.87
N GLU A 111 -10.41 -20.34 -0.45
CA GLU A 111 -11.69 -21.04 -0.56
C GLU A 111 -12.81 -20.29 0.16
N LYS A 112 -12.54 -19.80 1.37
CA LYS A 112 -13.51 -18.99 2.12
C LYS A 112 -13.88 -17.71 1.37
N VAL A 113 -12.91 -16.99 0.81
CA VAL A 113 -13.19 -15.79 0.00
C VAL A 113 -14.06 -16.12 -1.21
N LYS A 114 -13.83 -17.26 -1.87
CA LYS A 114 -14.67 -17.72 -2.98
C LYS A 114 -16.09 -18.04 -2.54
N GLN A 115 -16.26 -18.71 -1.39
CA GLN A 115 -17.56 -19.02 -0.81
C GLN A 115 -18.32 -17.75 -0.42
N ASP A 116 -17.66 -16.83 0.29
CA ASP A 116 -18.25 -15.56 0.76
C ASP A 116 -18.64 -14.67 -0.44
N SER A 117 -17.87 -14.71 -1.52
CA SER A 117 -18.13 -13.95 -2.74
C SER A 117 -18.99 -14.69 -3.78
N GLN A 118 -19.37 -15.95 -3.50
CA GLN A 118 -20.13 -16.83 -4.39
C GLN A 118 -19.54 -16.94 -5.81
N ILE A 119 -18.21 -17.09 -5.92
CA ILE A 119 -17.50 -17.18 -7.21
C ILE A 119 -16.75 -18.49 -7.38
N THR A 120 -16.55 -18.91 -8.63
CA THR A 120 -15.74 -20.10 -8.95
C THR A 120 -14.24 -19.77 -9.00
N GLN A 121 -13.41 -20.79 -9.20
CA GLN A 121 -11.98 -20.61 -9.40
C GLN A 121 -11.68 -19.85 -10.70
N GLU A 122 -12.43 -20.13 -11.76
CA GLU A 122 -12.31 -19.48 -13.07
C GLU A 122 -12.67 -17.99 -12.96
N ASP A 123 -13.73 -17.66 -12.23
CA ASP A 123 -14.15 -16.29 -11.96
C ASP A 123 -13.09 -15.52 -11.17
N LEU A 124 -12.48 -16.16 -10.17
CA LEU A 124 -11.38 -15.58 -9.41
C LEU A 124 -10.20 -15.24 -10.33
N LEU A 125 -9.80 -16.18 -11.19
CA LEU A 125 -8.70 -15.96 -12.15
C LEU A 125 -9.02 -14.84 -13.15
N ALA A 126 -10.27 -14.77 -13.63
CA ALA A 126 -10.71 -13.70 -14.52
C ALA A 126 -10.62 -12.32 -13.83
N LYS A 127 -11.09 -12.20 -12.59
CA LYS A 127 -11.00 -10.97 -11.78
C LYS A 127 -9.55 -10.57 -11.48
N LEU A 128 -8.67 -11.53 -11.19
CA LEU A 128 -7.25 -11.25 -10.97
C LEU A 128 -6.58 -10.75 -12.25
N LYS A 129 -6.92 -11.34 -13.40
CA LYS A 129 -6.42 -10.91 -14.70
C LYS A 129 -6.88 -9.50 -15.06
N GLU A 130 -8.14 -9.16 -14.78
CA GLU A 130 -8.67 -7.79 -14.96
C GLU A 130 -7.88 -6.76 -14.13
N ARG A 131 -7.42 -7.15 -12.94
CA ARG A 131 -6.59 -6.33 -12.06
C ARG A 131 -5.10 -6.39 -12.35
N GLY A 132 -4.68 -7.15 -13.37
CA GLY A 132 -3.26 -7.35 -13.70
C GLY A 132 -2.44 -8.05 -12.60
N MET A 133 -3.10 -8.87 -11.77
CA MET A 133 -2.47 -9.59 -10.65
C MET A 133 -2.37 -11.08 -10.96
N SER A 134 -1.23 -11.71 -10.65
CA SER A 134 -1.09 -13.17 -10.77
C SER A 134 -1.72 -13.88 -9.56
N LEU A 135 -2.00 -15.18 -9.72
CA LEU A 135 -2.52 -15.99 -8.61
C LEU A 135 -1.49 -16.07 -7.47
N GLU A 136 -0.21 -16.18 -7.78
CA GLU A 136 0.88 -16.25 -6.81
C GLU A 136 1.00 -14.95 -6.01
N ALA A 137 0.92 -13.81 -6.68
CA ALA A 137 0.90 -12.51 -6.01
C ALA A 137 -0.33 -12.36 -5.10
N TYR A 138 -1.48 -12.87 -5.53
CA TYR A 138 -2.68 -12.91 -4.70
C TYR A 138 -2.51 -13.81 -3.47
N ARG A 139 -1.95 -15.01 -3.63
CA ARG A 139 -1.66 -15.94 -2.51
C ARG A 139 -0.73 -15.29 -1.49
N GLU A 140 0.33 -14.61 -1.94
CA GLU A 140 1.22 -13.88 -1.05
C GLU A 140 0.50 -12.75 -0.31
N ASN A 141 -0.39 -12.02 -0.97
CA ASN A 141 -1.20 -11.00 -0.29
C ASN A 141 -2.10 -11.61 0.79
N VAL A 142 -2.76 -12.74 0.52
CA VAL A 142 -3.58 -13.48 1.49
C VAL A 142 -2.72 -13.95 2.66
N LYS A 143 -1.54 -14.51 2.38
CA LYS A 143 -0.58 -14.94 3.42
C LYS A 143 -0.19 -13.79 4.34
N ASN A 144 0.22 -12.64 3.77
CA ASN A 144 0.59 -11.46 4.55
C ASN A 144 -0.56 -10.97 5.44
N GLU A 145 -1.81 -11.02 4.95
CA GLU A 145 -2.97 -10.63 5.75
C GLU A 145 -3.23 -11.62 6.90
N LEU A 146 -3.09 -12.92 6.66
CA LEU A 146 -3.23 -13.95 7.69
C LEU A 146 -2.16 -13.82 8.78
N GLU A 147 -0.90 -13.56 8.41
CA GLU A 147 0.20 -13.32 9.36
C GLU A 147 -0.10 -12.09 10.23
N ARG A 148 -0.64 -11.02 9.63
CA ARG A 148 -1.06 -9.82 10.34
C ARG A 148 -2.21 -10.08 11.31
N MET A 149 -3.20 -10.88 10.91
CA MET A 149 -4.28 -11.29 11.81
C MET A 149 -3.75 -12.12 12.99
N GLN A 150 -2.80 -13.02 12.73
CA GLN A 150 -2.14 -13.80 13.78
C GLN A 150 -1.35 -12.90 14.75
N LEU A 151 -0.62 -11.90 14.24
CA LEU A 151 0.05 -10.90 15.08
C LEU A 151 -0.94 -10.19 16.01
N ILE A 152 -2.08 -9.71 15.49
CA ILE A 152 -3.10 -9.04 16.30
C ILE A 152 -3.65 -9.98 17.38
N ASN A 153 -3.94 -11.24 17.01
CA ASN A 153 -4.41 -12.23 17.98
C ASN A 153 -3.36 -12.49 19.06
N TYR A 154 -2.08 -12.55 18.70
CA TYR A 154 -0.98 -12.77 19.62
C TYR A 154 -0.76 -11.57 20.54
N GLU A 155 -0.70 -10.35 20.03
CA GLU A 155 -0.36 -9.17 20.83
C GLU A 155 -1.54 -8.60 21.62
N VAL A 156 -2.76 -8.74 21.11
CA VAL A 156 -3.96 -8.16 21.72
C VAL A 156 -4.77 -9.23 22.43
N LYS A 157 -5.28 -10.25 21.70
CA LYS A 157 -6.23 -11.21 22.29
C LYS A 157 -5.61 -12.05 23.40
N SER A 158 -4.33 -12.41 23.31
CA SER A 158 -3.67 -13.21 24.35
C SER A 158 -3.51 -12.46 25.69
N LYS A 159 -3.53 -11.13 25.66
CA LYS A 159 -3.32 -10.27 26.84
C LYS A 159 -4.62 -9.79 27.49
N ILE A 160 -5.78 -10.05 26.86
CA ILE A 160 -7.08 -9.67 27.42
C ILE A 160 -7.48 -10.71 28.47
N ILE A 161 -7.52 -10.30 29.74
CA ILE A 161 -8.07 -11.08 30.84
C ILE A 161 -9.40 -10.42 31.23
N LEU A 162 -10.52 -11.08 30.91
CA LEU A 162 -11.85 -10.60 31.30
C LEU A 162 -12.19 -11.14 32.68
N ARG A 163 -12.37 -10.25 33.66
CA ARG A 163 -12.85 -10.64 34.99
C ARG A 163 -14.37 -10.57 35.03
N GLU A 164 -14.97 -11.54 35.72
CA GLU A 164 -16.43 -11.59 35.92
C GLU A 164 -16.97 -10.30 36.55
N GLU A 165 -16.21 -9.67 37.46
CA GLU A 165 -16.54 -8.41 38.10
C GLU A 165 -16.62 -7.24 37.11
N GLU A 166 -15.69 -7.17 36.15
CA GLU A 166 -15.66 -6.15 35.10
C GLU A 166 -16.80 -6.35 34.11
N ILE A 167 -17.11 -7.61 33.78
CA ILE A 167 -18.26 -7.97 32.93
C ILE A 167 -19.56 -7.52 33.58
N ARG A 168 -19.76 -7.83 34.88
CA ARG A 168 -20.96 -7.43 35.61
C ARG A 168 -21.08 -5.92 35.74
N LYS A 169 -19.97 -5.25 36.07
CA LYS A 169 -19.94 -3.78 36.15
C LYS A 169 -20.30 -3.15 34.80
N TYR A 170 -19.70 -3.63 33.70
CA TYR A 170 -20.03 -3.14 32.36
C TYR A 170 -21.50 -3.39 32.02
N TYR A 171 -22.02 -4.58 32.30
CA TYR A 171 -23.43 -4.91 32.08
C TYR A 171 -24.36 -3.99 32.88
N ASP A 172 -24.06 -3.76 34.15
CA ASP A 172 -24.85 -2.91 35.04
C ASP A 172 -24.86 -1.44 34.59
N GLU A 173 -23.72 -0.94 34.11
CA GLU A 173 -23.56 0.42 33.56
C GLU A 173 -24.24 0.59 32.18
N HIS A 174 -24.35 -0.48 31.40
CA HIS A 174 -24.87 -0.45 30.01
C HIS A 174 -26.17 -1.26 29.83
N LYS A 175 -26.97 -1.47 30.89
CA LYS A 175 -28.23 -2.25 30.84
C LYS A 175 -29.17 -1.83 29.71
N GLY A 176 -29.18 -0.54 29.35
CA GLY A 176 -29.99 0.00 28.25
C GLY A 176 -29.63 -0.56 26.87
N GLU A 177 -28.35 -0.92 26.63
CA GLU A 177 -27.90 -1.52 25.36
C GLU A 177 -28.29 -3.00 25.25
N PHE A 178 -28.44 -3.67 26.41
CA PHE A 178 -28.84 -5.07 26.50
C PHE A 178 -30.35 -5.27 26.70
N THR A 179 -31.10 -4.18 26.83
CA THR A 179 -32.56 -4.22 26.94
C THR A 179 -33.17 -4.13 25.55
N SER A 180 -33.70 -5.26 25.07
CA SER A 180 -34.54 -5.29 23.86
C SER A 180 -35.81 -4.49 24.11
N GLN A 181 -36.09 -3.47 23.27
CA GLN A 181 -37.40 -2.82 23.28
C GLN A 181 -38.46 -3.90 22.99
N GLY A 182 -39.45 -4.02 23.89
CA GLY A 182 -40.46 -5.07 23.80
C GLY A 182 -41.06 -5.18 22.40
N LYS A 183 -41.25 -6.41 21.91
CA LYS A 183 -41.87 -6.68 20.61
C LYS A 183 -43.24 -5.98 20.55
N VAL A 184 -43.33 -4.89 19.81
CA VAL A 184 -44.60 -4.18 19.56
C VAL A 184 -45.25 -4.74 18.30
N ARG A 185 -46.50 -5.20 18.44
CA ARG A 185 -47.34 -5.57 17.30
C ARG A 185 -48.00 -4.31 16.76
N LEU A 186 -47.47 -3.77 15.67
CA LEU A 186 -48.05 -2.61 14.99
C LEU A 186 -49.20 -3.09 14.08
N SER A 187 -50.31 -2.34 14.08
CA SER A 187 -51.39 -2.48 13.11
C SER A 187 -51.63 -1.10 12.53
N ILE A 188 -51.46 -0.96 11.21
CA ILE A 188 -51.65 0.31 10.48
C ILE A 188 -52.93 0.18 9.68
N ILE A 189 -53.83 1.17 9.82
CA ILE A 189 -54.97 1.35 8.94
C ILE A 189 -54.66 2.54 8.05
N PHE A 190 -54.70 2.31 6.74
CA PHE A 190 -54.49 3.35 5.74
C PHE A 190 -55.86 3.87 5.28
N LEU A 191 -56.12 5.16 5.45
CA LEU A 191 -57.29 5.82 4.89
C LEU A 191 -56.85 6.61 3.66
N LYS A 192 -57.64 6.48 2.58
CA LYS A 192 -57.45 7.15 1.30
C LYS A 192 -58.34 8.39 1.20
#